data_AF-A0A1B6GA83-F1
#
_entry.id   AF-A0A1B6GA83-F1
#
_cell.length_a   1.000
_cell.length_b   1.000
_cell.length_c   1.000
_cell.angle_alpha   90.00
_cell.angle_beta   90.00
_cell.angle_gamma   90.00
#
_symmetry.space_group_name_H-M   'P 1'
#
loop_
_entity.id
_entity.type
_entity.pdbx_description
1 polymer ?
#
loop_
_entity_poly.entity_id
_entity_poly.type
_entity_poly.pdbx_seq_one_letter_code
_entity_poly.pdbx_strand_id
1 'polypeptide(L)'
;METKANIDNETPNIHSEHVKEEFYKWFESRGLLSDLRAYMRQLMVKALEESNKNGKTVRPSKGATSPKLQAINLLMVDYLFHEDYLYTVSVFASEAQILDSLPQYSSYVTQTVRERRLEPSSLPRFSQQETEDILDTLRLPPTRQAARQATQLYLSGHESLFTCVVRTLTSSGLDQNVEMRGTIVD
;
A
#
# COMPACT_ATOMS: atom_id res chain seq x y z
N MET A 1 -25.82 21.75 -54.20
CA MET A 1 -26.26 21.05 -52.99
C MET A 1 -25.26 19.93 -52.72
N GLU A 2 -24.45 20.16 -51.70
CA GLU A 2 -23.79 19.20 -50.78
C GLU A 2 -22.96 18.03 -51.34
N THR A 3 -21.66 18.29 -51.44
CA THR A 3 -20.57 17.33 -51.18
C THR A 3 -20.66 16.79 -49.75
N LYS A 4 -20.79 15.47 -49.58
CA LYS A 4 -20.42 14.77 -48.35
C LYS A 4 -19.33 13.75 -48.67
N ALA A 5 -18.08 14.18 -48.49
CA ALA A 5 -16.97 13.27 -48.31
C ALA A 5 -17.14 12.64 -46.92
N ASN A 6 -17.49 11.35 -46.89
CA ASN A 6 -17.44 10.56 -45.68
C ASN A 6 -15.97 10.26 -45.39
N ILE A 7 -15.33 11.13 -44.63
CA ILE A 7 -14.03 10.82 -44.02
C ILE A 7 -14.38 10.03 -42.77
N ASP A 8 -14.48 8.71 -42.93
CA ASP A 8 -14.43 7.77 -41.81
C ASP A 8 -13.05 7.93 -41.17
N ASN A 9 -12.97 8.85 -40.22
CA ASN A 9 -11.84 9.03 -39.34
C ASN A 9 -11.87 7.89 -38.33
N GLU A 10 -11.55 6.68 -38.79
CA GLU A 10 -11.17 5.58 -37.91
C GLU A 10 -9.91 6.02 -37.17
N THR A 11 -10.11 6.62 -36.00
CA THR A 11 -9.06 6.75 -35.01
C THR A 11 -8.49 5.35 -34.80
N PRO A 12 -7.21 5.09 -35.13
CA PRO A 12 -6.64 3.77 -34.96
C PRO A 12 -6.81 3.42 -33.49
N ASN A 13 -7.58 2.37 -33.23
CA ASN A 13 -7.75 1.83 -31.89
C ASN A 13 -6.39 1.23 -31.51
N ILE A 14 -5.52 2.08 -30.98
CA ILE A 14 -4.18 1.74 -30.52
C ILE A 14 -4.37 0.74 -29.38
N HIS A 15 -4.43 -0.53 -29.75
CA HIS A 15 -4.62 -1.64 -28.82
C HIS A 15 -3.46 -1.61 -27.83
N SER A 16 -3.75 -1.65 -26.53
CA SER A 16 -2.73 -1.48 -25.47
C SER A 16 -1.57 -2.48 -25.56
N GLU A 17 -1.79 -3.62 -26.22
CA GLU A 17 -0.73 -4.61 -26.51
C GLU A 17 0.26 -4.12 -27.56
N HIS A 18 -0.20 -3.46 -28.62
CA HIS A 18 0.68 -2.94 -29.66
C HIS A 18 1.59 -1.82 -29.12
N VAL A 19 1.07 -0.97 -28.24
CA VAL A 19 1.87 0.04 -27.54
C VAL A 19 2.93 -0.61 -26.66
N LYS A 20 2.58 -1.67 -25.94
CA LYS A 20 3.54 -2.39 -25.09
C LYS A 20 4.64 -3.05 -25.91
N GLU A 21 4.31 -3.65 -27.04
CA GLU A 21 5.31 -4.23 -27.95
C GLU A 21 6.24 -3.18 -28.54
N GLU A 22 5.71 -2.05 -29.00
CA GLU A 22 6.50 -0.90 -29.47
C GLU A 22 7.42 -0.38 -28.37
N PHE A 23 6.90 -0.22 -27.15
CA PHE A 23 7.68 0.25 -26.02
C PHE A 23 8.79 -0.73 -25.63
N TYR A 24 8.50 -2.03 -25.63
CA TYR A 24 9.50 -3.08 -25.40
C TYR A 24 10.59 -3.06 -26.46
N LYS A 25 10.21 -2.99 -27.75
CA LYS A 25 11.15 -2.90 -28.87
C LYS A 25 12.01 -1.65 -28.77
N TRP A 26 11.41 -0.52 -28.38
CA TRP A 26 12.13 0.72 -28.16
C TRP A 26 13.17 0.59 -27.04
N PHE A 27 12.79 0.04 -25.88
CA PHE A 27 13.71 -0.20 -24.76
C PHE A 27 14.85 -1.16 -25.12
N GLU A 28 14.55 -2.23 -25.87
CA GLU A 28 15.57 -3.19 -26.33
C GLU A 28 16.50 -2.52 -27.36
N SER A 29 15.96 -1.77 -28.32
CA SER A 29 16.74 -1.06 -29.36
C SER A 29 17.68 0.01 -28.80
N ARG A 30 17.30 0.61 -27.67
CA ARG A 30 18.12 1.61 -26.96
C ARG A 30 19.14 0.97 -26.03
N GLY A 31 19.16 -0.35 -25.89
CA GLY A 31 20.04 -1.08 -24.98
C GLY A 31 19.65 -0.96 -23.51
N LEU A 32 18.59 -0.21 -23.17
CA LEU A 32 18.17 0.06 -21.78
C LEU A 32 17.86 -1.23 -21.01
N LEU A 33 17.25 -2.22 -21.66
CA LEU A 33 17.00 -3.53 -21.06
C LEU A 33 18.30 -4.30 -20.77
N SER A 34 19.31 -4.17 -21.62
CA SER A 34 20.63 -4.76 -21.41
C SER A 34 21.37 -4.09 -20.26
N ASP A 35 21.36 -2.75 -20.21
CA ASP A 35 21.97 -1.96 -19.16
C ASP A 35 21.32 -2.25 -17.80
N LEU A 36 19.99 -2.33 -17.76
CA LEU A 36 19.26 -2.70 -16.56
C LEU A 36 19.62 -4.12 -16.10
N ARG A 37 19.68 -5.10 -17.02
CA ARG A 37 20.11 -6.47 -16.69
C ARG A 37 21.55 -6.49 -16.14
N ALA A 38 22.46 -5.74 -16.75
CA ALA A 38 23.85 -5.65 -16.32
C ALA A 38 23.97 -5.01 -14.93
N TYR A 39 23.24 -3.91 -14.69
CA TYR A 39 23.17 -3.23 -13.40
C TYR A 39 22.62 -4.16 -12.31
N MET A 40 21.52 -4.87 -12.57
CA MET A 40 20.95 -5.84 -11.63
C MET A 40 21.92 -6.98 -11.32
N ARG A 41 22.63 -7.53 -12.33
CA ARG A 41 23.68 -8.53 -12.10
C ARG A 41 24.80 -7.99 -11.22
N GLN A 42 25.22 -6.74 -11.45
CA GLN A 42 26.24 -6.10 -10.63
C GLN A 42 25.78 -5.91 -9.18
N LEU A 43 24.52 -5.50 -8.96
CA LEU A 43 23.93 -5.41 -7.63
C LEU A 43 23.89 -6.77 -6.92
N MET A 44 23.49 -7.83 -7.64
CA MET A 44 23.48 -9.20 -7.09
C MET A 44 24.89 -9.67 -6.71
N VAL A 45 25.88 -9.45 -7.58
CA VAL A 45 27.28 -9.80 -7.30
C VAL A 45 27.80 -9.04 -6.08
N LYS A 46 27.56 -7.73 -5.99
CA LYS A 46 27.92 -6.93 -4.81
C LYS A 46 27.26 -7.44 -3.54
N ALA A 47 25.96 -7.72 -3.56
CA ALA A 47 25.23 -8.26 -2.41
C ALA A 47 25.78 -9.62 -1.96
N LEU A 48 26.15 -10.49 -2.91
CA LEU A 48 26.76 -11.80 -2.62
C LEU A 48 28.17 -11.67 -2.05
N GLU A 49 29.00 -10.77 -2.60
CA GLU A 49 30.34 -10.51 -2.08
C GLU A 49 30.31 -9.94 -0.66
N GLU A 50 29.40 -9.00 -0.40
CA GLU A 50 29.20 -8.40 0.91
C GLU A 50 28.67 -9.43 1.93
N SER A 51 27.77 -10.32 1.50
CA SER A 51 27.28 -11.44 2.32
C SER A 51 28.37 -12.46 2.65
N ASN A 52 29.28 -12.76 1.71
CA ASN A 52 30.37 -13.72 1.90
C ASN A 52 31.54 -13.15 2.73
N LYS A 53 31.86 -11.86 2.61
CA LYS A 53 32.97 -11.22 3.35
C LYS A 53 32.69 -11.07 4.85
N ASN A 54 31.41 -10.93 5.23
CA ASN A 54 31.02 -10.62 6.61
C ASN A 54 30.23 -11.75 7.31
N GLY A 55 29.97 -12.89 6.66
CA GLY A 55 29.19 -14.01 7.20
C GLY A 55 27.76 -13.65 7.64
N LYS A 56 27.33 -12.43 7.33
CA LYS A 56 26.03 -11.86 7.65
C LYS A 56 25.51 -11.28 6.35
N THR A 57 24.32 -11.74 5.96
CA THR A 57 23.57 -11.18 4.83
C THR A 57 23.50 -9.68 5.03
N VAL A 58 24.15 -8.91 4.15
CA VAL A 58 24.05 -7.45 4.13
C VAL A 58 22.68 -7.11 3.56
N ARG A 59 21.63 -7.33 4.37
CA ARG A 59 20.49 -6.43 4.28
C ARG A 59 21.03 -5.05 4.68
N PRO A 60 20.64 -3.98 3.97
CA PRO A 60 20.98 -2.63 4.41
C PRO A 60 20.64 -2.55 5.90
N SER A 61 21.57 -2.04 6.70
CA SER A 61 21.40 -1.84 8.13
C SER A 61 19.98 -1.33 8.35
N LYS A 62 19.12 -2.20 8.90
CA LYS A 62 17.79 -1.81 9.36
C LYS A 62 18.07 -0.73 10.39
N GLY A 63 18.03 0.53 9.98
CA GLY A 63 17.89 1.62 10.94
C GLY A 63 16.73 1.20 11.81
N ALA A 64 16.96 1.05 13.12
CA ALA A 64 15.98 0.45 14.00
C ALA A 64 14.67 1.23 13.88
N THR A 65 13.71 0.72 13.13
CA THR A 65 12.40 1.32 12.99
C THR A 65 11.70 1.11 14.31
N SER A 66 11.32 2.20 14.97
CA SER A 66 10.57 2.07 16.22
C SER A 66 9.29 1.27 15.98
N PRO A 67 8.83 0.44 16.93
CA PRO A 67 7.57 -0.28 16.80
C PRO A 67 6.39 0.63 16.46
N LYS A 68 6.40 1.87 16.98
CA LYS A 68 5.40 2.90 16.64
C LYS A 68 5.45 3.30 15.17
N LEU A 69 6.63 3.53 14.62
CA LEU A 69 6.79 3.87 13.20
C LEU A 69 6.35 2.70 12.32
N GLN A 70 6.66 1.47 12.73
CA GLN A 70 6.18 0.28 12.03
C GLN A 70 4.64 0.20 12.07
N ALA A 71 4.01 0.41 13.21
CA ALA A 71 2.56 0.40 13.33
C ALA A 71 1.88 1.53 12.50
N ILE A 72 2.49 2.73 12.44
CA ILE A 72 2.03 3.81 11.54
C ILE A 72 2.12 3.37 10.08
N ASN A 73 3.26 2.79 9.69
CA ASN A 73 3.48 2.30 8.34
C ASN A 73 2.46 1.22 7.94
N LEU A 74 2.10 0.33 8.88
CA LEU A 74 1.04 -0.66 8.70
C LEU A 74 -0.33 -0.01 8.48
N LEU A 75 -0.72 0.98 9.31
CA LEU A 75 -1.98 1.70 9.11
C LEU A 75 -2.04 2.42 7.76
N MET A 76 -0.94 3.06 7.38
CA MET A 76 -0.87 3.80 6.11
C MET A 76 -0.96 2.86 4.92
N VAL A 77 -0.26 1.72 4.95
CA VAL A 77 -0.31 0.79 3.82
C VAL A 77 -1.70 0.18 3.67
N ASP A 78 -2.34 -0.24 4.77
CA ASP A 78 -3.72 -0.76 4.77
C ASP A 78 -4.70 0.28 4.20
N TYR A 79 -4.58 1.55 4.60
CA TYR A 79 -5.38 2.64 4.03
C TYR A 79 -5.16 2.81 2.52
N LEU A 80 -3.90 2.92 2.08
CA LEU A 80 -3.57 3.14 0.68
C LEU A 80 -4.03 1.99 -0.23
N PHE A 81 -4.05 0.76 0.28
CA PHE A 81 -4.61 -0.38 -0.44
C PHE A 81 -6.13 -0.31 -0.56
N HIS A 82 -6.84 0.06 0.52
CA HIS A 82 -8.30 0.18 0.48
C HIS A 82 -8.79 1.30 -0.46
N GLU A 83 -7.98 2.34 -0.66
CA GLU A 83 -8.28 3.46 -1.58
C GLU A 83 -7.72 3.25 -3.00
N ASP A 84 -7.23 2.05 -3.34
CA ASP A 84 -6.67 1.69 -4.65
C ASP A 84 -5.47 2.56 -5.13
N TYR A 85 -4.72 3.17 -4.20
CA TYR A 85 -3.54 3.98 -4.52
C TYR A 85 -2.28 3.15 -4.79
N LEU A 86 -2.35 2.19 -5.70
CA LEU A 86 -1.32 1.17 -5.95
C LEU A 86 0.07 1.72 -6.32
N TYR A 87 0.12 2.84 -7.06
CA TYR A 87 1.39 3.51 -7.38
C TYR A 87 2.03 4.09 -6.10
N THR A 88 1.24 4.80 -5.30
CA THR A 88 1.67 5.35 -4.01
C THR A 88 2.11 4.25 -3.05
N VAL A 89 1.38 3.13 -3.00
CA VAL A 89 1.77 1.95 -2.23
C VAL A 89 3.14 1.43 -2.67
N SER A 90 3.40 1.33 -3.97
CA SER A 90 4.65 0.81 -4.50
C SER A 90 5.84 1.69 -4.12
N VAL A 91 5.68 3.01 -4.23
CA VAL A 91 6.70 3.99 -3.80
C VAL A 91 6.88 3.92 -2.28
N PHE A 92 5.78 4.00 -1.52
CA PHE A 92 5.79 3.96 -0.06
C PHE A 92 6.43 2.68 0.49
N ALA A 93 6.10 1.53 -0.08
CA ALA A 93 6.69 0.24 0.23
C ALA A 93 8.21 0.22 0.04
N SER A 94 8.70 0.82 -1.05
CA SER A 94 10.12 0.90 -1.37
C SER A 94 10.88 1.86 -0.46
N GLU A 95 10.27 3.00 -0.10
CA GLU A 95 10.90 4.03 0.73
C GLU A 95 10.86 3.71 2.22
N ALA A 96 9.71 3.21 2.71
CA ALA A 96 9.52 2.87 4.11
C ALA A 96 9.92 1.41 4.45
N GLN A 97 10.36 0.63 3.45
CA GLN A 97 10.84 -0.76 3.60
C GLN A 97 9.81 -1.71 4.26
N ILE A 98 8.51 -1.46 4.02
CA ILE A 98 7.40 -2.12 4.74
C ILE A 98 7.15 -3.54 4.25
N LEU A 99 7.49 -3.85 2.99
CA LEU A 99 7.21 -5.18 2.41
C LEU A 99 7.99 -6.31 3.09
N ASP A 100 9.11 -5.99 3.74
CA ASP A 100 9.90 -6.94 4.52
C ASP A 100 9.16 -7.40 5.79
N SER A 101 8.24 -6.60 6.33
CA SER A 101 7.46 -6.93 7.53
C SER A 101 6.07 -7.50 7.23
N LEU A 102 5.66 -7.53 5.96
CA LEU A 102 4.33 -7.93 5.54
C LEU A 102 4.33 -8.78 4.26
N PRO A 103 4.59 -10.10 4.39
CA PRO A 103 4.62 -11.01 3.24
C PRO A 103 3.30 -11.01 2.45
N GLN A 104 2.15 -10.95 3.13
CA GLN A 104 0.83 -10.96 2.49
C GLN A 104 0.60 -9.77 1.54
N TYR A 105 1.09 -8.58 1.89
CA TYR A 105 0.97 -7.38 1.07
C TYR A 105 1.96 -7.41 -0.11
N SER A 106 3.17 -7.96 0.08
CA SER A 106 4.13 -8.19 -1.00
C SER A 106 3.58 -9.16 -2.06
N SER A 107 2.97 -10.26 -1.62
CA SER A 107 2.29 -11.21 -2.50
C SER A 107 1.13 -10.57 -3.26
N TYR A 108 0.31 -9.76 -2.57
CA TYR A 108 -0.81 -9.05 -3.18
C TYR A 108 -0.36 -8.08 -4.27
N VAL A 109 0.65 -7.25 -4.03
CA VAL A 109 1.20 -6.32 -5.05
C VAL A 109 1.72 -7.09 -6.25
N THR A 110 2.46 -8.17 -6.02
CA THR A 110 3.02 -9.00 -7.09
C THR A 110 1.92 -9.63 -7.95
N GLN A 111 0.85 -10.11 -7.32
CA GLN A 111 -0.30 -10.68 -8.00
C GLN A 111 -1.12 -9.63 -8.76
N THR A 112 -1.32 -8.46 -8.15
CA THR A 112 -2.00 -7.31 -8.76
C THR A 112 -1.35 -6.88 -10.08
N VAL A 113 -0.02 -6.75 -10.08
CA VAL A 113 0.76 -6.40 -11.28
C VAL A 113 0.61 -7.46 -12.38
N ARG A 114 0.49 -8.74 -11.99
CA ARG A 114 0.42 -9.87 -12.92
C ARG A 114 -0.98 -10.05 -13.52
N GLU A 115 -2.04 -9.85 -12.74
CA GLU A 115 -3.41 -10.23 -13.12
C GLU A 115 -4.28 -9.07 -13.64
N ARG A 116 -3.84 -7.80 -13.49
CA ARG A 116 -4.55 -6.58 -13.98
C ARG A 116 -6.01 -6.44 -13.54
N ARG A 117 -6.50 -7.28 -12.63
CA ARG A 117 -7.84 -7.21 -12.03
C ARG A 117 -7.72 -7.64 -10.58
N LEU A 118 -8.37 -6.90 -9.70
CA LEU A 118 -8.47 -7.18 -8.29
C LEU A 118 -9.96 -7.34 -7.96
N GLU A 119 -10.30 -8.47 -7.34
CA GLU A 119 -11.56 -8.57 -6.61
C GLU A 119 -11.31 -7.95 -5.21
N PRO A 120 -12.15 -7.04 -4.72
CA PRO A 120 -11.98 -6.38 -3.41
C PRO A 120 -11.82 -7.36 -2.24
N SER A 121 -12.34 -8.58 -2.38
CA SER A 121 -12.27 -9.64 -1.38
C SER A 121 -10.89 -10.26 -1.21
N SER A 122 -9.91 -9.97 -2.08
CA SER A 122 -8.54 -10.50 -1.97
C SER A 122 -7.57 -9.56 -1.25
N LEU A 123 -8.03 -8.38 -0.81
CA LEU A 123 -7.18 -7.41 -0.15
C LEU A 123 -6.65 -7.99 1.17
N PRO A 124 -5.33 -8.04 1.40
CA PRO A 124 -4.77 -8.49 2.65
C PRO A 124 -5.28 -7.63 3.81
N ARG A 125 -5.77 -8.30 4.87
CA ARG A 125 -6.26 -7.64 6.08
C ARG A 125 -5.46 -8.10 7.29
N PHE A 126 -5.41 -7.27 8.32
CA PHE A 126 -4.85 -7.66 9.60
C PHE A 126 -5.76 -8.69 10.28
N SER A 127 -5.16 -9.69 10.90
CA SER A 127 -5.83 -10.54 11.86
C SER A 127 -6.27 -9.72 13.08
N GLN A 128 -7.15 -10.30 13.90
CA GLN A 128 -7.57 -9.67 15.14
C GLN A 128 -6.37 -9.34 16.05
N GLN A 129 -5.43 -10.28 16.21
CA GLN A 129 -4.24 -10.08 17.04
C GLN A 129 -3.36 -8.95 16.52
N GLU A 130 -3.08 -8.93 15.20
CA GLU A 130 -2.29 -7.86 14.59
C GLU A 130 -2.98 -6.50 14.74
N THR A 131 -4.31 -6.46 14.61
CA THR A 131 -5.11 -5.25 14.82
C THR A 131 -4.94 -4.73 16.25
N GLU A 132 -5.11 -5.61 17.25
CA GLU A 132 -4.95 -5.27 18.66
C GLU A 132 -3.52 -4.78 18.97
N ASP A 133 -2.49 -5.47 18.45
CA ASP A 133 -1.09 -5.10 18.63
C ASP A 133 -0.77 -3.72 18.03
N ILE A 134 -1.31 -3.40 16.84
CA ILE A 134 -1.16 -2.09 16.18
C ILE A 134 -1.79 -0.99 17.04
N LEU A 135 -3.04 -1.18 17.47
CA LEU A 135 -3.76 -0.18 18.27
C LEU A 135 -3.10 0.04 19.65
N ASP A 136 -2.64 -1.04 20.30
CA ASP A 136 -1.94 -0.96 21.60
C ASP A 136 -0.56 -0.30 21.48
N THR A 137 0.15 -0.55 20.38
CA THR A 137 1.45 0.08 20.09
C THR A 137 1.30 1.58 19.88
N LEU A 138 0.25 1.99 19.18
CA LEU A 138 -0.02 3.41 18.88
C LEU A 138 -0.77 4.12 20.01
N ARG A 139 -1.38 3.37 20.93
CA ARG A 139 -2.32 3.89 21.93
C ARG A 139 -3.45 4.69 21.29
N LEU A 140 -3.93 4.17 20.15
CA LEU A 140 -5.01 4.75 19.37
C LEU A 140 -6.06 3.68 19.11
N PRO A 141 -7.35 3.98 19.28
CA PRO A 141 -7.92 5.13 19.98
C PRO A 141 -7.51 5.20 21.47
N PRO A 142 -7.64 6.36 22.15
CA PRO A 142 -7.12 6.57 23.51
C PRO A 142 -7.82 5.74 24.58
N THR A 143 -9.05 5.27 24.33
CA THR A 143 -9.80 4.42 25.25
C THR A 143 -9.87 2.99 24.74
N ARG A 144 -9.80 2.03 25.66
CA ARG A 144 -9.94 0.60 25.32
C ARG A 144 -11.29 0.27 24.68
N GLN A 145 -12.35 0.99 25.05
CA GLN A 145 -13.67 0.81 24.45
C GLN A 145 -13.68 1.26 22.99
N ALA A 146 -13.12 2.45 22.68
CA ALA A 146 -13.02 2.92 21.31
C ALA A 146 -12.08 2.02 20.48
N ALA A 147 -10.99 1.50 21.07
CA ALA A 147 -10.14 0.50 20.40
C ALA A 147 -10.89 -0.79 20.05
N ARG A 148 -11.67 -1.35 20.98
CA ARG A 148 -12.52 -2.50 20.70
C ARG A 148 -13.56 -2.21 19.60
N GLN A 149 -14.15 -1.03 19.63
CA GLN A 149 -15.09 -0.61 18.59
C GLN A 149 -14.40 -0.48 17.22
N ALA A 150 -13.20 0.10 17.15
CA ALA A 150 -12.43 0.20 15.92
C ALA A 150 -12.06 -1.19 15.37
N THR A 151 -11.63 -2.11 16.24
CA THR A 151 -11.36 -3.51 15.86
C THR A 151 -12.62 -4.19 15.31
N GLN A 152 -13.77 -4.03 15.96
CA GLN A 152 -15.03 -4.62 15.48
C GLN A 152 -15.45 -4.05 14.13
N LEU A 153 -15.36 -2.72 13.97
CA LEU A 153 -15.68 -2.05 12.70
C LEU A 153 -14.75 -2.52 11.58
N TYR A 154 -13.46 -2.68 11.87
CA TYR A 154 -12.50 -3.22 10.90
C TYR A 154 -12.89 -4.67 10.55
N LEU A 155 -12.92 -5.59 11.51
CA LEU A 155 -13.12 -7.02 11.22
C LEU A 155 -14.45 -7.34 10.52
N SER A 156 -15.52 -6.59 10.80
CA SER A 156 -16.83 -6.78 10.17
C SER A 156 -17.04 -5.98 8.88
N GLY A 157 -16.20 -4.99 8.61
CA GLY A 157 -16.34 -4.08 7.47
C GLY A 157 -15.34 -4.31 6.34
N HIS A 158 -15.45 -3.45 5.33
CA HIS A 158 -14.57 -3.39 4.16
C HIS A 158 -13.67 -2.15 4.16
N GLU A 159 -13.61 -1.42 5.26
CA GLU A 159 -12.80 -0.20 5.36
C GLU A 159 -11.45 -0.48 6.01
N SER A 160 -10.50 0.41 5.76
CA SER A 160 -9.20 0.39 6.42
C SER A 160 -9.30 0.59 7.93
N LEU A 161 -8.30 0.06 8.65
CA LEU A 161 -8.19 0.22 10.10
C LEU A 161 -8.03 1.70 10.46
N PHE A 162 -7.31 2.47 9.62
CA PHE A 162 -7.17 3.91 9.78
C PHE A 162 -8.53 4.62 9.78
N THR A 163 -9.40 4.33 8.81
CA THR A 163 -10.75 4.90 8.73
C THR A 163 -11.59 4.52 9.95
N CYS A 164 -11.50 3.27 10.39
CA CYS A 164 -12.20 2.80 11.60
C CYS A 164 -11.75 3.56 12.86
N VAL A 165 -10.43 3.76 13.02
CA VAL A 165 -9.86 4.54 14.12
C VAL A 165 -10.35 5.99 14.07
N VAL A 166 -10.25 6.66 12.93
CA VAL A 166 -10.74 8.04 12.77
C VAL A 166 -12.22 8.16 13.13
N ARG A 167 -13.05 7.22 12.66
CA ARG A 167 -14.49 7.23 12.98
C ARG A 167 -14.72 7.13 14.49
N THR A 168 -14.08 6.19 15.17
CA THR A 168 -14.23 6.04 16.63
C THR A 168 -13.74 7.26 17.41
N LEU A 169 -12.69 7.94 16.93
CA LEU A 169 -12.22 9.21 17.50
C LEU A 169 -13.27 10.32 17.33
N THR A 170 -13.88 10.43 16.15
CA THR A 170 -14.93 11.42 15.89
C THR A 170 -16.21 11.16 16.70
N SER A 171 -16.63 9.90 16.85
CA SER A 171 -17.76 9.53 17.70
C SER A 171 -17.50 9.86 19.17
N SER A 172 -16.29 9.55 19.67
CA SER A 172 -15.93 9.83 21.07
C SER A 172 -15.83 11.34 21.36
N GLY A 173 -15.42 12.15 20.39
CA GLY A 173 -15.35 13.61 20.51
C GLY A 173 -16.71 14.31 20.46
N LEU A 174 -17.71 13.68 19.84
CA LEU A 174 -19.09 14.18 19.84
C LEU A 174 -19.77 13.93 21.19
N ASP A 175 -19.50 12.78 21.83
CA ASP A 175 -20.07 12.47 23.16
C ASP A 175 -19.54 13.41 24.26
N GLN A 176 -18.26 13.79 24.23
CA GLN A 176 -17.69 14.75 25.20
C GLN A 176 -18.28 16.17 25.09
N ASN A 177 -18.73 16.58 23.90
CA ASN A 177 -19.35 17.89 23.69
C ASN A 177 -20.82 17.94 24.12
N VAL A 178 -21.51 16.80 24.16
CA VAL A 178 -22.88 16.70 24.68
C VAL A 178 -22.88 16.74 26.20
N GLU A 179 -21.90 16.10 26.84
CA GLU A 179 -21.79 16.06 28.31
C GLU A 179 -21.48 17.44 28.92
N MET A 180 -20.67 18.28 28.26
CA MET A 180 -20.44 19.67 28.68
C MET A 180 -21.62 20.63 28.45
N ARG A 181 -22.62 20.25 27.65
CA ARG A 181 -23.86 21.04 27.51
C ARG A 181 -24.95 20.65 28.50
N GLY A 182 -24.80 19.51 29.20
CA GLY A 182 -25.79 18.99 30.15
C GLY A 182 -25.65 19.49 31.60
N THR A 183 -24.65 20.30 31.92
CA THR A 183 -24.33 20.68 33.33
C THR A 183 -24.64 22.13 33.70
N ILE A 184 -25.49 22.84 32.94
CA ILE A 184 -25.99 24.17 33.32
C ILE A 184 -27.52 24.17 33.34
N VAL A 185 -28.12 23.46 34.29
CA VAL A 185 -29.45 23.65 34.92
C VAL A 185 -29.41 22.72 36.16
N ASP A 186 -29.51 23.07 37.43
CA ASP A 186 -29.92 24.25 38.22
C ASP A 186 -28.89 24.55 39.33
#